data_AF-A0A0R1HTW2-F1
#
_entry.id   AF-A0A0R1HTW2-F1
#
_cell.length_a   1.000
_cell.length_b   1.000
_cell.length_c   1.000
_cell.angle_alpha   90.00
_cell.angle_beta   90.00
_cell.angle_gamma   90.00
#
_symmetry.space_group_name_H-M   'P 1'
#
loop_
_entity.id
_entity.type
_entity.pdbx_description
1 polymer ?
#
loop_
_entity_poly.entity_id
_entity_poly.type
_entity_poly.pdbx_seq_one_letter_code
_entity_poly.pdbx_strand_id
1 'polypeptide(L)'
;MFSYFALITLVQLSGLLIPFIWFLISATNRWRVWGTVAVVVLFIASFVNNYFVLPDLAYPSLIDGWIMWLIGGLIVVVVLRRFVFRVGRNAQPVTRETDNWLTQWFTRIGVSFGWLGRVAGAAVLAVVLFVILGSVSAIITQMNPKPAVQSIKTDMNNTTKNAPMPVIKDSAETPVVNAPQTVSTDMNNSLNSFKNSNVYDLNHMRVQMYQGKMVYVAPVEFSGGFWRYIHYKQVPGYFMTNATEKNADPKFIKKPMKYTPSAYFNNDADRRISAHSLGYTMVGDTAQLEVDDKGTPYYVRTLVKPISYFNRNYDYTHYKVAVLNTITGKVNVYSPNDVPSFVDITVTPELVAKEVTMFGKYRHGFWNATSFGGHTDVMKPTQAGTEGGDKLTPYAYKGRIYYFTGMTSVNSHQSSILGYTFVDARTNTLHYYREQGNVMTPERAISYAQQDINPQNYKGTLPLLYRINGDPTWVVSMLDRDNNSFMKYVYLKADGNNQSGTYAVGDDAQSTLALFEQRLGAKTGMSTGKVGEKTISGTIQRVAKPDDKTILFILKNDSHVYALDTSSKDFKPTEQFLQAGDKVSFKATATASDTAEASVSLSTFKNDSLKVK
;
A
#
# COMPACT_ATOMS: atom_id res chain seq x y z
N MET A 1 -24.85 1.42 19.75
CA MET A 1 -23.61 0.63 19.64
C MET A 1 -23.64 -0.63 20.50
N PHE A 2 -23.76 -0.56 21.83
CA PHE A 2 -23.79 -1.75 22.68
C PHE A 2 -24.85 -2.78 22.28
N SER A 3 -26.06 -2.34 21.93
CA SER A 3 -27.14 -3.22 21.45
C SER A 3 -26.76 -4.02 20.20
N TYR A 4 -25.88 -3.47 19.34
CA TYR A 4 -25.42 -4.14 18.14
C TYR A 4 -24.40 -5.24 18.46
N PHE A 5 -23.44 -4.99 19.36
CA PHE A 5 -22.55 -6.04 19.83
C PHE A 5 -23.30 -7.13 20.61
N ALA A 6 -24.34 -6.76 21.36
CA ALA A 6 -25.23 -7.73 21.99
C ALA A 6 -25.94 -8.60 20.94
N LEU A 7 -26.41 -8.01 19.83
CA LEU A 7 -26.99 -8.75 18.71
C LEU A 7 -25.98 -9.70 18.06
N ILE A 8 -24.74 -9.26 17.79
CA ILE A 8 -23.67 -10.14 17.26
C ILE A 8 -23.43 -11.32 18.19
N THR A 9 -23.29 -11.05 19.49
CA THR A 9 -23.09 -12.09 20.50
C THR A 9 -24.26 -13.06 20.57
N LEU A 10 -25.50 -12.57 20.45
CA LEU A 10 -26.70 -13.41 20.36
C LEU A 10 -26.67 -14.30 19.11
N VAL A 11 -26.30 -13.76 17.95
CA VAL A 11 -26.20 -14.53 16.70
C VAL A 11 -25.19 -15.66 16.85
N GLN A 12 -23.98 -15.38 17.35
CA GLN A 12 -22.96 -16.39 17.56
C GLN A 12 -23.38 -17.46 18.59
N LEU A 13 -23.92 -17.04 19.74
CA LEU A 13 -24.33 -17.96 20.81
C LEU A 13 -25.65 -18.68 20.52
N SER A 14 -26.41 -18.28 19.50
CA SER A 14 -27.62 -19.01 19.10
C SER A 14 -27.36 -20.47 18.72
N GLY A 15 -26.11 -20.82 18.38
CA GLY A 15 -25.66 -22.21 18.22
C GLY A 15 -25.86 -23.07 19.46
N LEU A 16 -25.86 -22.46 20.66
CA LEU A 16 -26.14 -23.15 21.92
C LEU A 16 -27.61 -23.48 22.15
N LEU A 17 -28.56 -22.94 21.38
CA LEU A 17 -29.99 -23.13 21.65
C LEU A 17 -30.38 -24.61 21.68
N ILE A 18 -29.96 -25.37 20.66
CA ILE A 18 -30.26 -26.81 20.55
C ILE A 18 -29.57 -27.60 21.68
N PRO A 19 -28.25 -27.47 21.92
CA PRO A 19 -27.57 -28.06 23.07
C PRO A 19 -28.24 -27.72 24.39
N PHE A 20 -28.61 -26.46 24.59
CA PHE A 20 -29.15 -25.98 25.86
C PHE A 20 -30.56 -26.54 26.13
N ILE A 21 -31.43 -26.59 25.13
CA ILE A 21 -32.74 -27.27 25.26
C ILE A 21 -32.54 -28.74 25.62
N TRP A 22 -31.61 -29.43 24.94
CA TRP A 22 -31.33 -30.83 25.23
C TRP A 22 -30.74 -31.04 26.64
N PHE A 23 -29.90 -30.11 27.09
CA PHE A 23 -29.38 -30.06 28.45
C PHE A 23 -30.52 -29.93 29.47
N LEU A 24 -31.44 -28.99 29.27
CA LEU A 24 -32.57 -28.75 30.18
C LEU A 24 -33.47 -29.98 30.32
N ILE A 25 -33.74 -30.69 29.21
CA ILE A 25 -34.51 -31.95 29.24
C ILE A 25 -33.76 -33.03 30.04
N SER A 26 -32.43 -33.10 29.92
CA SER A 26 -31.62 -34.18 30.49
C SER A 26 -31.17 -33.95 31.95
N ALA A 27 -31.11 -32.70 32.39
CA ALA A 27 -30.56 -32.30 33.69
C ALA A 27 -31.60 -32.29 34.82
N THR A 28 -31.15 -32.48 36.07
CA THR A 28 -32.01 -32.30 37.26
C THR A 28 -32.19 -30.81 37.59
N ASN A 29 -33.19 -30.46 38.42
CA ASN A 29 -33.51 -29.06 38.75
C ASN A 29 -32.30 -28.24 39.21
N ARG A 30 -31.42 -28.80 40.05
CA ARG A 30 -30.18 -28.13 40.48
C ARG A 30 -29.28 -27.79 39.29
N TRP A 31 -29.06 -28.73 38.39
CA TRP A 31 -28.19 -28.55 37.22
C TRP A 31 -28.79 -27.64 36.16
N ARG A 32 -30.13 -27.59 36.03
CA ARG A 32 -30.81 -26.62 35.17
C ARG A 32 -30.52 -25.18 35.58
N VAL A 33 -30.56 -24.88 36.88
CA VAL A 33 -30.23 -23.55 37.42
C VAL A 33 -28.78 -23.19 37.09
N TRP A 34 -27.83 -24.06 37.42
CA TRP A 34 -26.41 -23.80 37.16
C TRP A 34 -26.07 -23.70 35.66
N GLY A 35 -26.70 -24.51 34.81
CA GLY A 35 -26.53 -24.41 33.36
C GLY A 35 -27.09 -23.11 32.79
N THR A 36 -28.21 -22.62 33.31
CA THR A 36 -28.77 -21.32 32.92
C THR A 36 -27.83 -20.17 33.31
N VAL A 37 -27.32 -20.20 34.55
CA VAL A 37 -26.32 -19.22 35.02
C VAL A 37 -25.07 -19.27 34.15
N ALA A 38 -24.59 -20.46 33.79
CA ALA A 38 -23.41 -20.62 32.94
C ALA A 38 -23.61 -20.02 31.53
N VAL A 39 -24.78 -20.19 30.92
CA VAL A 39 -25.09 -19.56 29.61
C VAL A 39 -25.14 -18.03 29.72
N VAL A 40 -25.70 -17.49 30.81
CA VAL A 40 -25.71 -16.02 31.04
C VAL A 40 -24.30 -15.48 31.23
N VAL A 41 -23.48 -16.14 32.05
CA VAL A 41 -22.06 -15.74 32.24
C VAL A 41 -21.30 -15.82 30.91
N LEU A 42 -21.53 -16.88 30.14
CA LEU A 42 -20.92 -17.03 28.82
C LEU A 42 -21.36 -15.93 27.86
N PHE A 43 -22.64 -15.55 27.85
CA PHE A 43 -23.12 -14.42 27.08
C PHE A 43 -22.39 -13.13 27.43
N ILE A 44 -22.24 -12.83 28.73
CA ILE A 44 -21.53 -11.63 29.20
C ILE A 44 -20.06 -11.69 28.77
N ALA A 45 -19.40 -12.83 28.94
CA ALA A 45 -18.00 -13.01 28.56
C ALA A 45 -17.79 -12.85 27.04
N SER A 46 -18.63 -13.49 26.22
CA SER A 46 -18.60 -13.36 24.75
C SER A 46 -18.96 -11.96 24.28
N PHE A 47 -19.87 -11.26 24.96
CA PHE A 47 -20.18 -9.87 24.67
C PHE A 47 -18.98 -8.96 24.92
N VAL A 48 -18.34 -9.10 26.08
CA VAL A 48 -17.11 -8.34 26.40
C VAL A 48 -16.02 -8.65 25.37
N ASN A 49 -15.80 -9.92 25.04
CA ASN A 49 -14.83 -10.33 24.04
C ASN A 49 -15.12 -9.70 22.66
N ASN A 50 -16.35 -9.81 22.16
CA ASN A 50 -16.72 -9.27 20.85
C ASN A 50 -16.58 -7.75 20.80
N TYR A 51 -16.87 -7.07 21.91
CA TYR A 51 -16.76 -5.63 22.01
C TYR A 51 -15.30 -5.12 21.93
N PHE A 52 -14.34 -5.86 22.48
CA PHE A 52 -12.92 -5.47 22.45
C PHE A 52 -12.16 -6.02 21.26
N VAL A 53 -12.42 -7.26 20.83
CA VAL A 53 -11.70 -7.94 19.74
C VAL A 53 -12.17 -7.47 18.36
N LEU A 54 -13.42 -7.03 18.23
CA LEU A 54 -14.03 -6.68 16.94
C LEU A 54 -13.93 -7.82 15.92
N PRO A 55 -14.58 -8.98 16.18
CA PRO A 55 -14.49 -10.14 15.30
C PRO A 55 -14.97 -9.80 13.89
N ASP A 56 -14.47 -10.55 12.91
CA ASP A 56 -14.94 -10.44 11.53
C ASP A 56 -16.46 -10.72 11.47
N LEU A 57 -17.20 -9.82 10.83
CA LEU A 57 -18.66 -9.86 10.76
C LEU A 57 -19.15 -10.42 9.43
N ALA A 58 -18.26 -10.86 8.54
CA ALA A 58 -18.64 -11.62 7.37
C ALA A 58 -19.35 -12.93 7.75
N TYR A 59 -20.32 -13.33 6.95
CA TYR A 59 -21.17 -14.49 7.25
C TYR A 59 -20.39 -15.79 7.48
N PRO A 60 -19.22 -16.11 6.86
CA PRO A 60 -18.51 -17.33 7.20
C PRO A 60 -17.95 -17.30 8.62
N SER A 61 -17.45 -16.17 9.09
CA SER A 61 -16.97 -16.03 10.47
C SER A 61 -18.11 -16.16 11.48
N LEU A 62 -19.26 -15.56 11.19
CA LEU A 62 -20.45 -15.70 12.03
C LEU A 62 -20.96 -17.15 12.08
N ILE A 63 -20.97 -17.85 10.95
CA ILE A 63 -21.36 -19.27 10.87
C ILE A 63 -20.34 -20.15 11.58
N ASP A 64 -19.04 -19.90 11.42
CA ASP A 64 -17.98 -20.62 12.15
C ASP A 64 -18.20 -20.53 13.66
N GLY A 65 -18.46 -19.32 14.17
CA GLY A 65 -18.78 -19.09 15.58
C GLY A 65 -20.04 -19.85 16.01
N TRP A 66 -21.09 -19.82 15.19
CA TRP A 66 -22.32 -20.55 15.46
C TRP A 66 -22.12 -22.07 15.50
N ILE A 67 -21.42 -22.65 14.50
CA ILE A 67 -21.12 -24.08 14.41
C ILE A 67 -20.25 -24.51 15.60
N MET A 68 -19.29 -23.67 16.00
CA MET A 68 -18.46 -23.93 17.17
C MET A 68 -19.28 -24.12 18.43
N TRP A 69 -20.20 -23.19 18.69
CA TRP A 69 -21.08 -23.26 19.83
C TRP A 69 -22.05 -24.43 19.75
N LEU A 70 -22.56 -24.76 18.56
CA LEU A 70 -23.41 -25.93 18.34
C LEU A 70 -22.69 -27.24 18.64
N ILE A 71 -21.56 -27.50 17.97
CA ILE A 71 -20.80 -28.74 18.10
C ILE A 71 -20.26 -28.89 19.52
N GLY A 72 -19.62 -27.84 20.04
CA GLY A 72 -19.07 -27.82 21.40
C GLY A 72 -20.18 -28.05 22.44
N GLY A 73 -21.31 -27.37 22.30
CA GLY A 73 -22.47 -27.55 23.16
C GLY A 73 -23.00 -28.98 23.14
N LEU A 74 -23.23 -29.57 21.96
CA LEU A 74 -23.72 -30.94 21.83
C LEU A 74 -22.78 -31.94 22.50
N ILE A 75 -21.47 -31.81 22.26
CA ILE A 75 -20.46 -32.68 22.84
C ILE A 75 -20.47 -32.58 24.38
N VAL A 76 -20.53 -31.36 24.93
CA VAL A 76 -20.62 -31.15 26.38
C VAL A 76 -21.87 -31.82 26.96
N VAL A 77 -23.04 -31.69 26.31
CA VAL A 77 -24.28 -32.29 26.81
C VAL A 77 -24.23 -33.83 26.75
N VAL A 78 -23.64 -34.42 25.71
CA VAL A 78 -23.40 -35.89 25.63
C VAL A 78 -22.61 -36.35 26.86
N VAL A 79 -21.51 -35.67 27.18
CA VAL A 79 -20.62 -36.03 28.30
C VAL A 79 -21.33 -35.86 29.64
N LEU A 80 -22.01 -34.73 29.86
CA LEU A 80 -22.76 -34.47 31.10
C LEU A 80 -23.89 -35.48 31.29
N ARG A 81 -24.65 -35.81 30.24
CA ARG A 81 -25.72 -36.81 30.31
C ARG A 81 -25.18 -38.19 30.66
N ARG A 82 -24.06 -38.60 30.06
CA ARG A 82 -23.49 -39.95 30.28
C ARG A 82 -22.87 -40.10 31.66
N PHE A 83 -22.17 -39.07 32.17
CA PHE A 83 -21.32 -39.21 33.35
C PHE A 83 -21.79 -38.46 34.59
N VAL A 84 -22.66 -37.46 34.44
CA VAL A 84 -23.18 -36.66 35.57
C VAL A 84 -24.65 -36.99 35.85
N PHE A 85 -25.51 -37.04 34.82
CA PHE A 85 -26.96 -37.20 35.01
C PHE A 85 -27.47 -38.65 35.04
N ARG A 86 -26.64 -39.64 34.68
CA ARG A 86 -26.97 -41.09 34.78
C ARG A 86 -26.55 -41.75 36.09
N VAL A 87 -25.88 -41.02 36.99
CA VAL A 87 -25.49 -41.53 38.31
C VAL A 87 -26.74 -41.49 39.21
N GLY A 88 -27.56 -42.54 39.16
CA GLY A 88 -28.79 -42.61 39.97
C GLY A 88 -29.84 -43.66 39.58
N ARG A 89 -29.60 -44.48 38.55
CA ARG A 89 -30.40 -45.71 38.32
C ARG A 89 -29.49 -46.91 38.54
N ASN A 90 -29.83 -47.73 39.53
CA ASN A 90 -29.18 -48.99 39.92
C ASN A 90 -28.48 -49.67 38.73
N ALA A 91 -27.16 -49.49 38.65
CA ALA A 91 -26.34 -50.22 37.71
C ALA A 91 -26.05 -51.59 38.32
N GLN A 92 -26.82 -52.60 37.91
CA GLN A 92 -26.29 -53.97 37.87
C GLN A 92 -24.93 -53.93 37.15
N PRO A 93 -23.89 -54.64 37.64
CA PRO A 93 -22.56 -54.58 37.05
C PRO A 93 -22.59 -55.34 35.73
N VAL A 94 -22.98 -54.66 34.65
CA VAL A 94 -22.77 -55.19 33.31
C VAL A 94 -21.32 -54.90 32.96
N THR A 95 -20.45 -55.89 33.22
CA THR A 95 -19.18 -56.06 32.54
C THR A 95 -19.45 -56.25 31.05
N ARG A 96 -19.60 -55.14 30.35
CA ARG A 96 -19.29 -55.06 28.92
C ARG A 96 -18.45 -53.82 28.73
N GLU A 97 -17.15 -54.05 28.63
CA GLU A 97 -16.24 -53.25 27.80
C GLU A 97 -16.90 -53.06 26.44
N THR A 98 -17.74 -52.04 26.32
CA THR A 98 -17.96 -51.39 25.05
C THR A 98 -16.90 -50.33 25.00
N ASP A 99 -15.72 -50.78 24.57
CA ASP A 99 -14.54 -49.99 24.30
C ASP A 99 -14.85 -49.08 23.11
N ASN A 100 -15.66 -48.05 23.42
CA ASN A 100 -16.13 -47.09 22.45
C ASN A 100 -14.92 -46.26 22.03
N TRP A 101 -14.72 -46.08 20.74
CA TRP A 101 -13.54 -45.40 20.18
C TRP A 101 -13.25 -44.04 20.85
N LEU A 102 -14.29 -43.32 21.29
CA LEU A 102 -14.18 -42.08 22.07
C LEU A 102 -13.44 -42.29 23.39
N THR A 103 -13.78 -43.35 24.14
CA THR A 103 -13.15 -43.68 25.42
C THR A 103 -11.67 -44.04 25.23
N GLN A 104 -11.35 -44.80 24.16
CA GLN A 104 -9.98 -45.12 23.76
C GLN A 104 -9.19 -43.87 23.30
N TRP A 105 -9.85 -42.92 22.64
CA TRP A 105 -9.23 -41.66 22.24
C TRP A 105 -8.92 -40.79 23.46
N PHE A 106 -9.85 -40.67 24.41
CA PHE A 106 -9.65 -39.90 25.66
C PHE A 106 -8.52 -40.44 26.54
N THR A 107 -8.36 -41.77 26.63
CA THR A 107 -7.25 -42.39 27.37
C THR A 107 -5.91 -42.20 26.67
N ARG A 108 -5.86 -42.21 25.33
CA ARG A 108 -4.63 -41.96 24.54
C ARG A 108 -4.10 -40.53 24.65
N ILE A 109 -4.96 -39.53 24.84
CA ILE A 109 -4.55 -38.12 24.99
C ILE A 109 -4.20 -37.73 26.44
N GLY A 110 -4.09 -38.70 27.36
CA GLY A 110 -3.67 -38.47 28.75
C GLY A 110 -4.72 -37.81 29.65
N VAL A 111 -5.97 -37.69 29.20
CA VAL A 111 -7.04 -37.02 29.94
C VAL A 111 -7.79 -38.04 30.81
N SER A 112 -7.22 -38.39 31.96
CA SER A 112 -7.83 -39.30 32.94
C SER A 112 -8.08 -38.63 34.28
N PHE A 113 -9.23 -37.95 34.45
CA PHE A 113 -9.71 -37.48 35.76
C PHE A 113 -11.23 -37.29 35.75
N GLY A 114 -11.99 -38.13 36.47
CA GLY A 114 -13.41 -37.90 36.79
C GLY A 114 -14.33 -37.48 35.62
N TRP A 115 -15.47 -36.84 35.94
CA TRP A 115 -16.35 -36.27 34.92
C TRP A 115 -15.79 -34.96 34.31
N LEU A 116 -14.99 -34.20 35.07
CA LEU A 116 -14.36 -32.95 34.64
C LEU A 116 -13.32 -33.14 33.53
N GLY A 117 -12.42 -34.12 33.67
CA GLY A 117 -11.45 -34.45 32.63
C GLY A 117 -12.13 -34.91 31.35
N ARG A 118 -13.24 -35.67 31.45
CA ARG A 118 -14.01 -36.06 30.27
C ARG A 118 -14.67 -34.86 29.57
N VAL A 119 -15.12 -33.85 30.31
CA VAL A 119 -15.59 -32.57 29.72
C VAL A 119 -14.44 -31.83 29.05
N ALA A 120 -13.27 -31.77 29.68
CA ALA A 120 -12.07 -31.16 29.09
C ALA A 120 -11.64 -31.86 27.79
N GLY A 121 -11.61 -33.20 27.77
CA GLY A 121 -11.36 -33.96 26.55
C GLY A 121 -12.41 -33.65 25.47
N ALA A 122 -13.68 -33.57 25.85
CA ALA A 122 -14.77 -33.22 24.92
C ALA A 122 -14.54 -31.85 24.27
N ALA A 123 -14.08 -30.87 25.05
CA ALA A 123 -13.69 -29.56 24.54
C ALA A 123 -12.53 -29.68 23.53
N VAL A 124 -11.51 -30.50 23.82
CA VAL A 124 -10.42 -30.77 22.88
C VAL A 124 -10.94 -31.39 21.57
N LEU A 125 -11.84 -32.37 21.65
CA LEU A 125 -12.46 -32.99 20.46
C LEU A 125 -13.22 -31.94 19.62
N ALA A 126 -13.98 -31.06 20.26
CA ALA A 126 -14.70 -29.97 19.59
C ALA A 126 -13.73 -29.03 18.86
N VAL A 127 -12.62 -28.66 19.50
CA VAL A 127 -11.55 -27.87 18.88
C VAL A 127 -10.92 -28.59 17.69
N VAL A 128 -10.64 -29.89 17.80
CA VAL A 128 -10.08 -30.68 16.69
C VAL A 128 -11.05 -30.71 15.50
N LEU A 129 -12.34 -30.97 15.72
CA LEU A 129 -13.35 -30.95 14.66
C LEU A 129 -13.44 -29.58 13.97
N PHE A 130 -13.32 -28.50 14.74
CA PHE A 130 -13.30 -27.16 14.18
C PHE A 130 -12.05 -26.87 13.36
N VAL A 131 -10.87 -27.29 13.84
CA VAL A 131 -9.61 -27.18 13.08
C VAL A 131 -9.73 -27.93 11.76
N ILE A 132 -10.36 -29.11 11.74
CA ILE A 132 -10.63 -29.86 10.51
C ILE A 132 -11.56 -29.07 9.58
N LEU A 133 -12.68 -28.53 10.08
CA LEU A 133 -13.62 -27.73 9.28
C LEU A 133 -12.94 -26.48 8.68
N GLY A 134 -12.16 -25.76 9.48
CA GLY A 134 -11.38 -24.62 9.03
C GLY A 134 -10.34 -25.00 7.96
N SER A 135 -9.68 -26.15 8.13
CA SER A 135 -8.71 -26.67 7.15
C SER A 135 -9.37 -27.00 5.81
N VAL A 136 -10.55 -27.61 5.82
CA VAL A 136 -11.32 -27.90 4.59
C VAL A 136 -11.68 -26.60 3.85
N SER A 137 -12.17 -25.58 4.58
CA SER A 137 -12.49 -24.29 3.95
C SER A 137 -11.25 -23.58 3.42
N ALA A 138 -10.10 -23.67 4.09
CA ALA A 138 -8.84 -23.12 3.61
C ALA A 138 -8.39 -23.78 2.29
N ILE A 139 -8.48 -25.11 2.21
CA ILE A 139 -8.16 -25.86 0.99
C ILE A 139 -9.08 -25.44 -0.17
N ILE A 140 -10.40 -25.40 0.06
CA ILE A 140 -11.37 -24.99 -0.96
C ILE A 140 -11.10 -23.55 -1.44
N THR A 141 -10.81 -22.64 -0.50
CA THR A 141 -10.48 -21.25 -0.80
C THR A 141 -9.22 -21.15 -1.68
N GLN A 142 -8.17 -21.91 -1.37
CA GLN A 142 -6.94 -21.90 -2.14
C GLN A 142 -7.09 -22.55 -3.52
N MET A 143 -7.85 -23.65 -3.62
CA MET A 143 -8.02 -24.41 -4.86
C MET A 143 -9.07 -23.82 -5.82
N ASN A 144 -9.95 -22.92 -5.33
CA ASN A 144 -11.01 -22.31 -6.13
C ASN A 144 -10.91 -20.76 -6.22
N PRO A 145 -9.82 -20.21 -6.80
CA PRO A 145 -9.65 -18.77 -6.95
C PRO A 145 -10.50 -18.16 -8.08
N LYS A 146 -11.05 -18.98 -8.99
CA LYS A 146 -11.74 -18.53 -10.22
C LYS A 146 -12.87 -17.52 -9.96
N PRO A 147 -13.81 -17.75 -9.01
CA PRO A 147 -14.89 -16.79 -8.77
C PRO A 147 -14.38 -15.42 -8.30
N ALA A 148 -13.34 -15.40 -7.46
CA ALA A 148 -12.73 -14.17 -7.00
C ALA A 148 -12.12 -13.41 -8.17
N VAL A 149 -11.34 -14.10 -9.01
CA VAL A 149 -10.72 -13.51 -10.21
C VAL A 149 -11.77 -12.97 -11.19
N GLN A 150 -12.89 -13.69 -11.39
CA GLN A 150 -13.99 -13.24 -12.25
C GLN A 150 -14.74 -12.03 -11.69
N SER A 151 -14.73 -11.82 -10.37
CA SER A 151 -15.30 -10.63 -9.74
C SER A 151 -14.42 -9.38 -9.84
N ILE A 152 -13.19 -9.51 -10.34
CA ILE A 152 -12.28 -8.38 -10.56
C ILE A 152 -12.71 -7.66 -11.83
N LYS A 153 -13.04 -6.37 -11.71
CA LYS A 153 -13.32 -5.53 -12.87
C LYS A 153 -12.02 -5.19 -13.58
N THR A 154 -11.76 -5.86 -14.69
CA THR A 154 -10.51 -5.76 -15.44
C THR A 154 -10.67 -5.05 -16.78
N ASP A 155 -9.66 -4.28 -17.16
CA ASP A 155 -9.48 -3.69 -18.48
C ASP A 155 -8.11 -4.11 -19.02
N MET A 156 -8.12 -4.92 -20.09
CA MET A 156 -6.93 -5.58 -20.64
C MET A 156 -6.43 -4.82 -21.87
N ASN A 157 -5.19 -4.35 -21.81
CA ASN A 157 -4.56 -3.60 -22.88
C ASN A 157 -3.29 -4.32 -23.36
N ASN A 158 -3.15 -4.49 -24.68
CA ASN A 158 -2.01 -5.21 -25.28
C ASN A 158 -0.76 -4.33 -25.52
N THR A 159 -0.83 -3.06 -25.13
CA THR A 159 0.23 -2.05 -25.33
C THR A 159 0.24 -1.08 -24.16
N THR A 160 1.41 -0.53 -23.84
CA THR A 160 1.58 0.46 -22.76
C THR A 160 1.32 1.91 -23.21
N LYS A 161 0.96 2.14 -24.48
CA LYS A 161 0.82 3.48 -25.08
C LYS A 161 -0.18 4.39 -24.33
N ASN A 162 -1.29 3.80 -23.88
CA ASN A 162 -2.36 4.52 -23.19
C ASN A 162 -2.37 4.24 -21.67
N ALA A 163 -1.28 3.69 -21.13
CA ALA A 163 -1.16 3.52 -19.69
C ALA A 163 -1.24 4.90 -19.01
N PRO A 164 -1.82 5.00 -17.81
CA PRO A 164 -1.89 6.24 -17.02
C PRO A 164 -0.50 6.59 -16.43
N MET A 165 0.48 6.70 -17.31
CA MET A 165 1.83 7.19 -17.07
C MET A 165 1.87 8.66 -17.47
N PRO A 166 2.36 9.58 -16.63
CA PRO A 166 2.62 10.96 -16.96
C PRO A 166 3.69 10.96 -18.06
N VAL A 167 3.38 11.72 -19.10
CA VAL A 167 4.24 11.83 -20.26
C VAL A 167 4.90 13.18 -20.16
N ILE A 168 6.20 13.17 -19.87
CA ILE A 168 6.99 14.39 -19.82
C ILE A 168 7.47 14.61 -21.24
N LYS A 169 6.79 15.52 -21.93
CA LYS A 169 7.14 15.89 -23.32
C LYS A 169 8.05 17.11 -23.39
N ASP A 170 8.05 17.93 -22.34
CA ASP A 170 8.88 19.13 -22.19
C ASP A 170 9.28 19.26 -20.72
N SER A 171 10.50 19.73 -20.42
CA SER A 171 11.12 19.76 -19.07
C SER A 171 10.38 20.62 -18.01
N ALA A 172 9.16 21.10 -18.29
CA ALA A 172 8.33 21.89 -17.39
C ALA A 172 7.41 21.04 -16.50
N GLU A 173 7.11 19.79 -16.87
CA GLU A 173 6.30 18.88 -16.05
C GLU A 173 7.24 17.95 -15.26
N THR A 174 7.65 18.37 -14.06
CA THR A 174 8.52 17.54 -13.24
C THR A 174 7.73 16.51 -12.44
N PRO A 175 8.14 15.24 -12.50
CA PRO A 175 7.56 14.18 -11.70
C PRO A 175 8.13 14.23 -10.29
N VAL A 176 7.68 15.16 -9.48
CA VAL A 176 8.03 15.13 -8.07
C VAL A 176 6.84 14.56 -7.34
N VAL A 177 7.00 13.37 -6.80
CA VAL A 177 6.19 12.89 -5.68
C VAL A 177 7.19 12.62 -4.58
N ASN A 178 7.19 13.45 -3.54
CA ASN A 178 8.07 13.28 -2.40
C ASN A 178 7.88 11.87 -1.82
N ALA A 179 9.00 11.22 -1.50
CA ALA A 179 8.98 9.89 -0.92
C ALA A 179 8.14 9.92 0.38
N PRO A 180 7.17 9.00 0.57
CA PRO A 180 6.35 8.96 1.78
C PRO A 180 7.18 8.93 3.06
N GLN A 181 8.35 8.30 3.04
CA GLN A 181 9.24 8.20 4.19
C GLN A 181 9.81 9.57 4.59
N THR A 182 10.24 10.39 3.62
CA THR A 182 10.73 11.74 3.89
C THR A 182 9.62 12.61 4.46
N VAL A 183 8.43 12.59 3.83
CA VAL A 183 7.27 13.36 4.31
C VAL A 183 6.87 12.93 5.72
N SER A 184 6.91 11.63 6.01
CA SER A 184 6.64 11.11 7.35
C SER A 184 7.67 11.60 8.37
N THR A 185 8.97 11.63 8.03
CA THR A 185 10.02 12.19 8.88
C THR A 185 9.75 13.67 9.16
N ASP A 186 9.44 14.47 8.13
CA ASP A 186 9.21 15.90 8.27
C ASP A 186 7.96 16.20 9.12
N MET A 187 6.89 15.43 8.92
CA MET A 187 5.69 15.52 9.74
C MET A 187 5.97 15.17 11.21
N ASN A 188 6.77 14.14 11.48
CA ASN A 188 7.18 13.76 12.84
C ASN A 188 8.06 14.83 13.50
N ASN A 189 8.99 15.42 12.75
CA ASN A 189 9.78 16.55 13.22
C ASN A 189 8.89 17.76 13.56
N SER A 190 7.89 18.02 12.73
CA SER A 190 6.89 19.07 12.99
C SER A 190 6.03 18.76 14.22
N LEU A 191 5.66 17.49 14.45
CA LEU A 191 4.94 17.05 15.66
C LEU A 191 5.77 17.30 16.92
N ASN A 192 7.08 17.08 16.89
CA ASN A 192 7.95 17.29 18.06
C ASN A 192 7.93 18.74 18.57
N SER A 193 7.70 19.70 17.67
CA SER A 193 7.54 21.12 18.01
C SER A 193 6.16 21.47 18.59
N PHE A 194 5.19 20.55 18.49
CA PHE A 194 3.82 20.76 18.95
C PHE A 194 3.69 20.63 20.46
N LYS A 195 2.76 21.39 21.06
CA LYS A 195 2.49 21.33 22.50
C LYS A 195 2.02 19.94 22.90
N ASN A 196 2.63 19.38 23.95
CA ASN A 196 2.36 18.02 24.44
C ASN A 196 2.62 16.94 23.36
N SER A 197 3.64 17.13 22.50
CA SER A 197 4.04 16.16 21.47
C SER A 197 4.17 14.73 21.99
N ASN A 198 4.68 14.54 23.22
CA ASN A 198 4.77 13.25 23.89
C ASN A 198 3.43 12.50 24.09
N VAL A 199 2.28 13.14 23.84
CA VAL A 199 0.92 12.56 23.94
C VAL A 199 0.42 12.04 22.59
N TYR A 200 1.08 12.44 21.50
CA TYR A 200 0.60 12.22 20.15
C TYR A 200 1.57 11.41 19.30
N ASP A 201 1.05 10.79 18.25
CA ASP A 201 1.79 10.07 17.21
C ASP A 201 1.15 10.36 15.84
N LEU A 202 1.91 10.16 14.75
CA LEU A 202 1.44 10.28 13.38
C LEU A 202 1.50 8.90 12.71
N ASN A 203 0.45 8.12 12.91
CA ASN A 203 0.32 6.81 12.28
C ASN A 203 -0.56 6.86 11.03
N HIS A 204 -0.35 5.93 10.11
CA HIS A 204 -1.22 5.72 8.94
C HIS A 204 -1.33 6.92 7.99
N MET A 205 -0.21 7.60 7.72
CA MET A 205 -0.17 8.60 6.64
C MET A 205 -0.61 7.97 5.31
N ARG A 206 -1.47 8.66 4.58
CA ARG A 206 -1.98 8.25 3.26
C ARG A 206 -2.03 9.43 2.32
N VAL A 207 -2.07 9.14 1.03
CA VAL A 207 -2.23 10.15 -0.01
C VAL A 207 -3.70 10.33 -0.36
N GLN A 208 -4.11 11.55 -0.67
CA GLN A 208 -5.43 11.89 -1.19
C GLN A 208 -5.34 13.08 -2.16
N MET A 209 -6.40 13.34 -2.91
CA MET A 209 -6.55 14.60 -3.62
C MET A 209 -7.22 15.60 -2.68
N TYR A 210 -6.70 16.83 -2.65
CA TYR A 210 -7.29 17.92 -1.89
C TYR A 210 -7.21 19.18 -2.75
N GLN A 211 -8.37 19.74 -3.11
CA GLN A 211 -8.47 20.93 -3.95
C GLN A 211 -7.64 20.83 -5.25
N GLY A 212 -7.65 19.64 -5.89
CA GLY A 212 -6.94 19.37 -7.14
C GLY A 212 -5.44 19.08 -7.02
N LYS A 213 -4.88 19.07 -5.80
CA LYS A 213 -3.48 18.70 -5.54
C LYS A 213 -3.38 17.36 -4.82
N MET A 214 -2.38 16.56 -5.15
CA MET A 214 -2.07 15.33 -4.41
C MET A 214 -1.36 15.73 -3.11
N VAL A 215 -1.92 15.32 -1.97
CA VAL A 215 -1.39 15.65 -0.63
C VAL A 215 -1.26 14.39 0.21
N TYR A 216 -0.24 14.36 1.06
CA TYR A 216 -0.19 13.39 2.15
C TYR A 216 -0.93 13.95 3.36
N VAL A 217 -1.76 13.11 3.99
CA VAL A 217 -2.49 13.42 5.21
C VAL A 217 -2.11 12.40 6.28
N ALA A 218 -1.71 12.89 7.45
CA ALA A 218 -1.41 12.06 8.62
C ALA A 218 -2.31 12.47 9.79
N PRO A 219 -3.19 11.57 10.30
CA PRO A 219 -3.96 11.87 11.50
C PRO A 219 -3.03 12.01 12.71
N VAL A 220 -3.34 12.96 13.58
CA VAL A 220 -2.77 12.94 14.94
C VAL A 220 -3.52 11.89 15.74
N GLU A 221 -2.81 10.90 16.25
CA GLU A 221 -3.35 9.84 17.11
C GLU A 221 -2.78 9.98 18.53
N PHE A 222 -3.39 9.35 19.53
CA PHE A 222 -2.79 9.26 20.85
C PHE A 222 -1.56 8.34 20.81
N SER A 223 -0.38 8.87 21.17
CA SER A 223 0.74 8.01 21.55
C SER A 223 0.45 7.48 22.95
N GLY A 224 0.52 6.16 23.16
CA GLY A 224 0.34 5.54 24.47
C GLY A 224 -1.08 5.10 24.83
N GLY A 225 -1.20 4.45 25.99
CA GLY A 225 -2.40 3.69 26.36
C GLY A 225 -3.55 4.49 26.98
N PHE A 226 -4.52 3.73 27.49
CA PHE A 226 -5.80 4.15 28.06
C PHE A 226 -5.81 5.46 28.88
N TRP A 227 -4.81 5.67 29.73
CA TRP A 227 -4.75 6.84 30.62
C TRP A 227 -4.61 8.18 29.90
N ARG A 228 -3.91 8.22 28.76
CA ARG A 228 -3.78 9.43 27.96
C ARG A 228 -5.09 9.77 27.27
N TYR A 229 -5.75 8.76 26.71
CA TYR A 229 -7.07 8.92 26.11
C TYR A 229 -8.10 9.48 27.13
N ILE A 230 -8.19 8.95 28.35
CA ILE A 230 -9.21 9.45 29.31
C ILE A 230 -8.97 10.89 29.75
N HIS A 231 -7.70 11.35 29.74
CA HIS A 231 -7.33 12.71 30.09
C HIS A 231 -7.67 13.70 28.98
N TYR A 232 -7.27 13.39 27.74
CA TYR A 232 -7.38 14.31 26.61
C TYR A 232 -8.69 14.17 25.81
N LYS A 233 -9.28 12.97 25.76
CA LYS A 233 -10.58 12.61 25.14
C LYS A 233 -10.71 12.83 23.62
N GLN A 234 -9.91 13.71 23.03
CA GLN A 234 -9.86 14.00 21.60
C GLN A 234 -8.44 14.40 21.19
N VAL A 235 -8.11 14.16 19.93
CA VAL A 235 -6.84 14.59 19.32
C VAL A 235 -7.02 15.95 18.64
N PRO A 236 -5.95 16.74 18.47
CA PRO A 236 -6.08 18.15 18.10
C PRO A 236 -6.32 18.40 16.60
N GLY A 237 -6.04 17.43 15.72
CA GLY A 237 -6.13 17.61 14.27
C GLY A 237 -5.33 16.60 13.46
N TYR A 238 -4.84 17.03 12.30
CA TYR A 238 -4.03 16.22 11.39
C TYR A 238 -2.97 17.09 10.72
N PHE A 239 -1.93 16.46 10.18
CA PHE A 239 -0.93 17.11 9.33
C PHE A 239 -1.25 16.86 7.86
N MET A 240 -0.93 17.85 7.03
CA MET A 240 -1.08 17.78 5.59
C MET A 240 0.16 18.37 4.91
N THR A 241 0.72 17.65 3.93
CA THR A 241 1.87 18.10 3.13
C THR A 241 1.57 17.89 1.66
N ASN A 242 1.99 18.83 0.80
CA ASN A 242 1.87 18.63 -0.64
C ASN A 242 2.80 17.49 -1.08
N ALA A 243 2.25 16.49 -1.76
CA ALA A 243 3.03 15.35 -2.24
C ALA A 243 3.90 15.73 -3.46
N THR A 244 3.51 16.77 -4.20
CA THR A 244 4.10 17.13 -5.50
C THR A 244 5.16 18.23 -5.46
N GLU A 245 5.23 18.98 -4.36
CA GLU A 245 6.15 20.11 -4.23
C GLU A 245 7.35 19.68 -3.36
N LYS A 246 8.57 19.67 -3.93
CA LYS A 246 9.79 19.19 -3.25
C LYS A 246 10.02 19.86 -1.88
N ASN A 247 9.83 21.17 -1.82
CA ASN A 247 10.10 21.98 -0.62
C ASN A 247 8.83 22.26 0.18
N ALA A 248 7.83 21.37 0.14
CA ALA A 248 6.59 21.56 0.87
C ALA A 248 6.75 21.21 2.35
N ASP A 249 6.56 22.21 3.21
CA ASP A 249 6.53 21.99 4.65
C ASP A 249 5.22 21.36 5.12
N PRO A 250 5.26 20.46 6.12
CA PRO A 250 4.06 19.96 6.78
C PRO A 250 3.25 21.05 7.46
N LYS A 251 1.94 21.08 7.19
CA LYS A 251 0.99 22.02 7.80
C LYS A 251 0.09 21.30 8.77
N PHE A 252 0.07 21.78 10.02
CA PHE A 252 -0.88 21.31 11.03
C PHE A 252 -2.25 21.99 10.84
N ILE A 253 -3.31 21.18 10.70
CA ILE A 253 -4.68 21.66 10.58
C ILE A 253 -5.44 21.36 11.87
N LYS A 254 -5.79 22.42 12.61
CA LYS A 254 -6.50 22.31 13.89
C LYS A 254 -7.99 21.98 13.69
N LYS A 255 -8.31 20.70 13.72
CA LYS A 255 -9.68 20.16 13.64
C LYS A 255 -9.82 19.07 14.70
N PRO A 256 -10.32 19.37 15.91
CA PRO A 256 -10.38 18.38 16.98
C PRO A 256 -11.17 17.13 16.56
N MET A 257 -10.54 15.97 16.65
CA MET A 257 -11.14 14.69 16.28
C MET A 257 -11.42 13.88 17.53
N LYS A 258 -12.69 13.55 17.75
CA LYS A 258 -13.13 12.75 18.90
C LYS A 258 -13.11 11.26 18.59
N TYR A 259 -13.39 10.93 17.34
CA TYR A 259 -13.53 9.55 16.87
C TYR A 259 -12.31 9.16 16.06
N THR A 260 -11.38 8.43 16.68
CA THR A 260 -10.11 8.01 16.07
C THR A 260 -9.81 6.54 16.34
N PRO A 261 -8.99 5.87 15.52
CA PRO A 261 -8.50 4.52 15.78
C PRO A 261 -7.81 4.36 17.14
N SER A 262 -7.07 5.37 17.61
CA SER A 262 -6.42 5.33 18.92
C SER A 262 -7.35 5.61 20.11
N ALA A 263 -8.61 6.00 19.86
CA ALA A 263 -9.59 6.23 20.92
C ALA A 263 -10.16 4.92 21.47
N TYR A 264 -10.72 4.96 22.68
CA TYR A 264 -11.30 3.78 23.32
C TYR A 264 -12.83 3.76 23.29
N PHE A 265 -13.39 2.57 23.47
CA PHE A 265 -14.82 2.31 23.63
C PHE A 265 -15.65 2.86 22.45
N ASN A 266 -16.71 3.61 22.73
CA ASN A 266 -17.59 4.19 21.74
C ASN A 266 -16.96 5.37 20.97
N ASN A 267 -15.72 5.78 21.28
CA ASN A 267 -15.00 6.78 20.49
C ASN A 267 -14.00 6.17 19.51
N ASP A 268 -13.69 4.89 19.66
CA ASP A 268 -12.88 4.12 18.71
C ASP A 268 -13.54 4.09 17.33
N ALA A 269 -12.80 4.54 16.33
CA ALA A 269 -13.27 4.66 14.95
C ALA A 269 -13.61 3.29 14.34
N ASP A 270 -12.73 2.30 14.49
CA ASP A 270 -12.90 0.97 13.90
C ASP A 270 -14.06 0.23 14.57
N ARG A 271 -14.24 0.38 15.89
CA ARG A 271 -15.40 -0.17 16.62
C ARG A 271 -16.71 0.44 16.13
N ARG A 272 -16.74 1.76 15.90
CA ARG A 272 -17.92 2.41 15.33
C ARG A 272 -18.22 1.91 13.93
N ILE A 273 -17.23 1.81 13.07
CA ILE A 273 -17.40 1.29 11.71
C ILE A 273 -17.87 -0.17 11.73
N SER A 274 -17.27 -1.01 12.58
CA SER A 274 -17.66 -2.41 12.80
C SER A 274 -19.14 -2.53 13.18
N ALA A 275 -19.64 -1.60 14.02
CA ALA A 275 -21.04 -1.57 14.42
C ALA A 275 -22.04 -1.35 13.26
N HIS A 276 -21.56 -0.96 12.08
CA HIS A 276 -22.33 -0.74 10.86
C HIS A 276 -21.93 -1.68 9.71
N SER A 277 -21.06 -2.68 9.96
CA SER A 277 -20.43 -3.51 8.92
C SER A 277 -20.96 -4.95 8.90
N LEU A 278 -22.19 -5.20 9.34
CA LEU A 278 -22.75 -6.57 9.42
C LEU A 278 -22.70 -7.27 8.06
N GLY A 279 -22.14 -8.48 8.03
CA GLY A 279 -22.03 -9.28 6.82
C GLY A 279 -20.82 -8.94 5.95
N TYR A 280 -19.91 -8.08 6.41
CA TYR A 280 -18.70 -7.69 5.70
C TYR A 280 -17.44 -7.86 6.57
N THR A 281 -16.32 -8.12 5.90
CA THR A 281 -14.97 -8.06 6.45
C THR A 281 -14.41 -6.66 6.25
N MET A 282 -13.90 -6.03 7.31
CA MET A 282 -13.14 -4.79 7.22
C MET A 282 -11.72 -5.10 6.72
N VAL A 283 -11.27 -4.47 5.63
CA VAL A 283 -9.96 -4.77 5.02
C VAL A 283 -8.90 -3.76 5.46
N GLY A 284 -7.72 -4.28 5.81
CA GLY A 284 -6.58 -3.52 6.34
C GLY A 284 -6.53 -3.57 7.87
N ASP A 285 -5.57 -2.89 8.49
CA ASP A 285 -5.43 -2.92 9.96
C ASP A 285 -6.32 -1.87 10.64
N THR A 286 -6.44 -0.67 10.06
CA THR A 286 -7.31 0.41 10.58
C THR A 286 -7.88 1.32 9.48
N ALA A 287 -8.93 2.08 9.79
CA ALA A 287 -9.50 3.07 8.89
C ALA A 287 -8.53 4.20 8.52
N GLN A 288 -8.65 4.69 7.29
CA GLN A 288 -7.76 5.69 6.70
C GLN A 288 -8.37 7.09 6.80
N LEU A 289 -7.57 8.11 7.10
CA LEU A 289 -8.06 9.48 7.18
C LEU A 289 -8.17 10.09 5.78
N GLU A 290 -9.35 10.59 5.44
CA GLU A 290 -9.68 11.36 4.23
C GLU A 290 -10.27 12.71 4.64
N VAL A 291 -9.93 13.77 3.93
CA VAL A 291 -10.32 15.14 4.26
C VAL A 291 -11.15 15.73 3.12
N ASP A 292 -12.34 16.26 3.45
CA ASP A 292 -13.16 16.96 2.46
C ASP A 292 -12.60 18.34 2.06
N ASP A 293 -13.11 18.94 0.99
CA ASP A 293 -12.65 20.25 0.50
C ASP A 293 -12.76 21.40 1.53
N LYS A 294 -13.52 21.21 2.62
CA LYS A 294 -13.69 22.17 3.72
C LYS A 294 -12.72 21.89 4.88
N GLY A 295 -11.83 20.92 4.74
CA GLY A 295 -10.90 20.49 5.77
C GLY A 295 -11.56 19.68 6.89
N THR A 296 -12.71 19.04 6.63
CA THR A 296 -13.37 18.17 7.62
C THR A 296 -12.80 16.75 7.51
N PRO A 297 -12.27 16.17 8.60
CA PRO A 297 -11.70 14.83 8.57
C PRO A 297 -12.76 13.73 8.69
N TYR A 298 -12.60 12.67 7.90
CA TYR A 298 -13.39 11.44 7.91
C TYR A 298 -12.48 10.21 7.91
N TYR A 299 -12.81 9.19 8.70
CA TYR A 299 -12.18 7.88 8.55
C TYR A 299 -12.96 7.04 7.53
N VAL A 300 -12.23 6.47 6.58
CA VAL A 300 -12.77 5.65 5.48
C VAL A 300 -12.25 4.22 5.61
N ARG A 301 -13.15 3.25 5.37
CA ARG A 301 -12.83 1.83 5.48
C ARG A 301 -13.50 1.03 4.36
N THR A 302 -12.72 0.19 3.69
CA THR A 302 -13.23 -0.75 2.69
C THR A 302 -13.80 -1.99 3.37
N LEU A 303 -15.00 -2.38 2.94
CA LEU A 303 -15.76 -3.52 3.45
C LEU A 303 -15.98 -4.52 2.32
N VAL A 304 -15.57 -5.77 2.48
CA VAL A 304 -15.69 -6.80 1.43
C VAL A 304 -16.49 -8.00 1.92
N LYS A 305 -17.06 -8.75 0.97
CA LYS A 305 -17.71 -10.03 1.25
C LYS A 305 -16.84 -11.17 0.74
N PRO A 306 -16.84 -12.32 1.42
CA PRO A 306 -16.33 -13.55 0.84
C PRO A 306 -17.32 -14.11 -0.19
N ILE A 307 -16.81 -14.81 -1.21
CA ILE A 307 -17.59 -15.41 -2.30
C ILE A 307 -18.64 -16.40 -1.79
N SER A 308 -18.25 -17.34 -0.91
CA SER A 308 -19.18 -18.30 -0.30
C SER A 308 -18.69 -18.73 1.10
N TYR A 309 -19.48 -19.53 1.82
CA TYR A 309 -19.09 -20.04 3.14
C TYR A 309 -17.78 -20.86 3.07
N PHE A 310 -17.67 -21.70 2.04
CA PHE A 310 -16.51 -22.56 1.83
C PHE A 310 -15.39 -21.85 1.06
N ASN A 311 -15.73 -20.93 0.15
CA ASN A 311 -14.76 -20.14 -0.62
C ASN A 311 -14.63 -18.73 -0.02
N ARG A 312 -13.63 -18.56 0.86
CA ARG A 312 -13.40 -17.33 1.62
C ARG A 312 -12.60 -16.27 0.85
N ASN A 313 -12.35 -16.45 -0.44
CA ASN A 313 -11.79 -15.38 -1.26
C ASN A 313 -12.74 -14.20 -1.31
N TYR A 314 -12.21 -12.98 -1.47
CA TYR A 314 -13.03 -11.78 -1.53
C TYR A 314 -13.77 -11.65 -2.87
N ASP A 315 -14.97 -11.10 -2.79
CA ASP A 315 -15.74 -10.56 -3.91
C ASP A 315 -15.33 -9.10 -4.14
N TYR A 316 -14.64 -8.85 -5.24
CA TYR A 316 -14.14 -7.52 -5.61
C TYR A 316 -15.19 -6.65 -6.30
N THR A 317 -16.38 -7.18 -6.61
CA THR A 317 -17.49 -6.44 -7.22
C THR A 317 -18.40 -5.82 -6.16
N HIS A 318 -18.77 -6.57 -5.12
CA HIS A 318 -19.81 -6.17 -4.15
C HIS A 318 -19.27 -5.55 -2.86
N TYR A 319 -18.14 -4.85 -2.93
CA TYR A 319 -17.58 -4.14 -1.80
C TYR A 319 -18.43 -2.92 -1.39
N LYS A 320 -18.24 -2.46 -0.17
CA LYS A 320 -18.84 -1.25 0.40
C LYS A 320 -17.77 -0.37 1.00
N VAL A 321 -18.10 0.90 1.22
CA VAL A 321 -17.21 1.89 1.83
C VAL A 321 -17.90 2.49 3.04
N ALA A 322 -17.34 2.27 4.22
CA ALA A 322 -17.80 2.95 5.43
C ALA A 322 -17.05 4.27 5.59
N VAL A 323 -17.79 5.34 5.87
CA VAL A 323 -17.26 6.69 6.09
C VAL A 323 -17.76 7.18 7.44
N LEU A 324 -16.83 7.45 8.35
CA LEU A 324 -17.06 7.95 9.69
C LEU A 324 -16.61 9.41 9.77
N ASN A 325 -17.53 10.32 10.12
CA ASN A 325 -17.15 11.68 10.45
C ASN A 325 -16.45 11.72 11.83
N THR A 326 -15.21 12.19 11.87
CA THR A 326 -14.34 12.14 13.06
C THR A 326 -14.78 13.05 14.21
N ILE A 327 -15.65 14.03 13.93
CA ILE A 327 -16.13 15.03 14.89
C ILE A 327 -17.48 14.59 15.48
N THR A 328 -18.43 14.23 14.61
CA THR A 328 -19.82 13.90 14.99
C THR A 328 -20.01 12.43 15.32
N GLY A 329 -19.14 11.56 14.79
CA GLY A 329 -19.22 10.12 14.99
C GLY A 329 -20.26 9.41 14.12
N LYS A 330 -20.89 10.13 13.17
CA LYS A 330 -21.85 9.55 12.22
C LYS A 330 -21.11 8.63 11.25
N VAL A 331 -21.59 7.39 11.12
CA VAL A 331 -21.12 6.40 10.14
C VAL A 331 -22.16 6.24 9.06
N ASN A 332 -21.74 6.32 7.80
CA ASN A 332 -22.55 5.94 6.64
C ASN A 332 -21.81 4.87 5.85
N VAL A 333 -22.53 3.88 5.34
CA VAL A 333 -21.98 2.80 4.50
C VAL A 333 -22.55 2.94 3.10
N TYR A 334 -21.66 3.12 2.13
CA TYR A 334 -22.02 3.41 0.73
C TYR A 334 -21.70 2.23 -0.18
N SER A 335 -22.46 2.10 -1.26
CA SER A 335 -22.02 1.34 -2.43
C SER A 335 -20.94 2.12 -3.19
N PRO A 336 -20.10 1.46 -4.00
CA PRO A 336 -19.00 2.13 -4.72
C PRO A 336 -19.43 3.35 -5.55
N ASN A 337 -20.61 3.29 -6.16
CA ASN A 337 -21.13 4.37 -7.00
C ASN A 337 -21.74 5.54 -6.20
N ASP A 338 -22.03 5.34 -4.91
CA ASP A 338 -22.74 6.31 -4.06
C ASP A 338 -21.79 7.00 -3.06
N VAL A 339 -20.50 6.68 -3.11
CA VAL A 339 -19.51 7.24 -2.19
C VAL A 339 -19.39 8.75 -2.44
N PRO A 340 -19.35 9.60 -1.40
CA PRO A 340 -19.10 11.03 -1.55
C PRO A 340 -17.88 11.35 -2.43
N SER A 341 -17.93 12.47 -3.15
CA SER A 341 -16.90 12.85 -4.14
C SER A 341 -15.53 13.15 -3.54
N PHE A 342 -15.49 13.55 -2.26
CA PHE A 342 -14.23 13.86 -1.56
C PHE A 342 -13.43 12.61 -1.16
N VAL A 343 -14.04 11.41 -1.22
CA VAL A 343 -13.35 10.17 -0.86
C VAL A 343 -12.62 9.66 -2.09
N ASP A 344 -11.31 9.87 -2.14
CA ASP A 344 -10.49 9.45 -3.28
C ASP A 344 -10.15 7.95 -3.21
N ILE A 345 -9.92 7.43 -2.00
CA ILE A 345 -9.56 6.04 -1.75
C ILE A 345 -10.78 5.30 -1.19
N THR A 346 -11.44 4.54 -2.05
CA THR A 346 -12.57 3.66 -1.69
C THR A 346 -12.12 2.24 -1.38
N VAL A 347 -11.01 1.80 -1.97
CA VAL A 347 -10.41 0.49 -1.79
C VAL A 347 -9.02 0.62 -1.18
N THR A 348 -8.81 -0.03 -0.03
CA THR A 348 -7.52 0.04 0.66
C THR A 348 -6.42 -0.68 -0.15
N PRO A 349 -5.14 -0.29 0.00
CA PRO A 349 -4.05 -0.93 -0.72
C PRO A 349 -3.90 -2.41 -0.32
N GLU A 350 -4.33 -2.82 0.87
CA GLU A 350 -4.31 -4.24 1.28
C GLU A 350 -5.32 -5.08 0.50
N LEU A 351 -6.48 -4.51 0.13
CA LEU A 351 -7.43 -5.17 -0.76
C LEU A 351 -6.83 -5.29 -2.17
N VAL A 352 -6.33 -4.17 -2.70
CA VAL A 352 -5.80 -4.10 -4.06
C VAL A 352 -4.56 -4.99 -4.22
N ALA A 353 -3.70 -5.09 -3.21
CA ALA A 353 -2.54 -5.97 -3.25
C ALA A 353 -2.94 -7.45 -3.36
N LYS A 354 -4.01 -7.86 -2.67
CA LYS A 354 -4.61 -9.20 -2.80
C LYS A 354 -5.25 -9.36 -4.19
N GLU A 355 -5.98 -8.37 -4.66
CA GLU A 355 -6.63 -8.35 -5.97
C GLU A 355 -5.63 -8.56 -7.11
N VAL A 356 -4.59 -7.74 -7.16
CA VAL A 356 -3.56 -7.80 -8.21
C VAL A 356 -2.79 -9.13 -8.14
N THR A 357 -2.52 -9.63 -6.93
CA THR A 357 -1.90 -10.96 -6.75
C THR A 357 -2.82 -12.06 -7.30
N MET A 358 -4.12 -12.00 -7.02
CA MET A 358 -5.10 -12.97 -7.51
C MET A 358 -5.23 -12.92 -9.02
N PHE A 359 -5.35 -11.73 -9.60
CA PHE A 359 -5.38 -11.50 -11.04
C PHE A 359 -4.12 -12.06 -11.72
N GLY A 360 -2.92 -11.68 -11.25
CA GLY A 360 -1.66 -12.11 -11.85
C GLY A 360 -1.42 -13.62 -11.77
N LYS A 361 -1.69 -14.22 -10.60
CA LYS A 361 -1.38 -15.63 -10.36
C LYS A 361 -2.43 -16.57 -10.91
N TYR A 362 -3.72 -16.22 -10.78
CA TYR A 362 -4.83 -17.17 -10.96
C TYR A 362 -5.80 -16.82 -12.10
N ARG A 363 -5.45 -15.89 -13.02
CA ARG A 363 -6.25 -15.57 -14.23
C ARG A 363 -6.71 -16.79 -15.02
N HIS A 364 -5.87 -17.83 -15.11
CA HIS A 364 -6.18 -19.08 -15.81
C HIS A 364 -6.51 -20.24 -14.85
N GLY A 365 -6.86 -19.92 -13.60
CA GLY A 365 -7.25 -20.87 -12.57
C GLY A 365 -6.08 -21.43 -11.73
N PHE A 366 -6.45 -22.16 -10.68
CA PHE A 366 -5.51 -22.72 -9.70
C PHE A 366 -4.46 -23.62 -10.35
N TRP A 367 -4.88 -24.63 -11.11
CA TRP A 367 -3.99 -25.65 -11.68
C TRP A 367 -2.90 -25.07 -12.58
N ASN A 368 -3.22 -24.06 -13.40
CA ASN A 368 -2.24 -23.38 -14.25
C ASN A 368 -1.10 -22.74 -13.44
N ALA A 369 -1.39 -22.28 -12.23
CA ALA A 369 -0.45 -21.60 -11.34
C ALA A 369 0.36 -22.53 -10.43
N THR A 370 0.12 -23.85 -10.52
CA THR A 370 0.85 -24.86 -9.74
C THR A 370 2.04 -25.40 -10.52
N SER A 371 2.97 -26.05 -9.82
CA SER A 371 4.13 -26.73 -10.42
C SER A 371 3.79 -27.75 -11.52
N PHE A 372 2.55 -28.27 -11.54
CA PHE A 372 2.07 -29.24 -12.52
C PHE A 372 1.36 -28.60 -13.72
N GLY A 373 1.15 -27.28 -13.70
CA GLY A 373 0.48 -26.52 -14.76
C GLY A 373 1.44 -25.91 -15.76
N GLY A 374 0.89 -25.42 -16.88
CA GLY A 374 1.66 -24.79 -17.95
C GLY A 374 2.21 -23.40 -17.65
N HIS A 375 1.88 -22.81 -16.49
CA HIS A 375 2.27 -21.45 -16.09
C HIS A 375 1.99 -20.38 -17.16
N THR A 376 0.95 -20.60 -17.97
CA THR A 376 0.56 -19.64 -19.01
C THR A 376 0.18 -18.34 -18.34
N ASP A 377 0.87 -17.26 -18.72
CA ASP A 377 0.68 -15.89 -18.21
C ASP A 377 0.59 -15.74 -16.68
N VAL A 378 1.26 -16.60 -15.92
CA VAL A 378 1.30 -16.49 -14.47
C VAL A 378 2.29 -15.39 -14.09
N MET A 379 1.80 -14.39 -13.37
CA MET A 379 2.57 -13.21 -12.98
C MET A 379 2.42 -12.93 -11.49
N LYS A 380 3.37 -12.15 -10.94
CA LYS A 380 3.29 -11.58 -9.59
C LYS A 380 3.59 -10.09 -9.63
N PRO A 381 3.00 -9.29 -8.71
CA PRO A 381 3.39 -7.91 -8.55
C PRO A 381 4.86 -7.79 -8.09
N THR A 382 5.51 -6.72 -8.48
CA THR A 382 6.81 -6.28 -7.96
C THR A 382 6.73 -5.93 -6.47
N GLN A 383 7.87 -5.93 -5.78
CA GLN A 383 8.05 -5.66 -4.36
C GLN A 383 8.94 -4.42 -4.14
N ALA A 384 8.55 -3.30 -4.72
CA ALA A 384 9.25 -2.02 -4.58
C ALA A 384 8.31 -0.83 -4.34
N GLY A 385 7.05 -1.11 -4.02
CA GLY A 385 6.06 -0.09 -3.71
C GLY A 385 6.19 0.44 -2.29
N THR A 386 5.25 1.32 -1.91
CA THR A 386 5.19 1.96 -0.59
C THR A 386 3.94 1.57 0.21
N GLU A 387 2.98 0.89 -0.41
CA GLU A 387 1.74 0.42 0.23
C GLU A 387 1.41 -1.03 -0.16
N GLY A 388 0.45 -1.63 0.55
CA GLY A 388 -0.05 -2.98 0.24
C GLY A 388 0.98 -4.10 0.46
N GLY A 389 1.87 -3.91 1.44
CA GLY A 389 3.01 -4.81 1.70
C GLY A 389 4.09 -4.70 0.63
N ASP A 390 4.53 -3.47 0.37
CA ASP A 390 5.57 -3.08 -0.60
C ASP A 390 5.26 -3.45 -2.06
N LYS A 391 3.99 -3.69 -2.39
CA LYS A 391 3.56 -4.10 -3.74
C LYS A 391 3.04 -2.95 -4.58
N LEU A 392 2.46 -1.93 -3.95
CA LEU A 392 1.73 -0.88 -4.65
C LEU A 392 2.38 0.48 -4.41
N THR A 393 2.36 1.31 -5.44
CA THR A 393 2.78 2.71 -5.37
C THR A 393 1.59 3.60 -5.72
N PRO A 394 1.11 4.47 -4.82
CA PRO A 394 0.08 5.44 -5.16
C PRO A 394 0.57 6.41 -6.23
N TYR A 395 -0.31 6.72 -7.18
CA TYR A 395 0.04 7.40 -8.40
C TYR A 395 -1.07 8.37 -8.80
N ALA A 396 -0.80 9.68 -8.86
CA ALA A 396 -1.79 10.65 -9.32
C ALA A 396 -1.78 10.75 -10.85
N TYR A 397 -2.96 10.62 -11.44
CA TYR A 397 -3.15 10.80 -12.87
C TYR A 397 -4.53 11.42 -13.14
N LYS A 398 -4.57 12.56 -13.84
CA LYS A 398 -5.79 13.29 -14.20
C LYS A 398 -6.75 13.54 -13.02
N GLY A 399 -6.20 13.94 -11.87
CA GLY A 399 -6.98 14.25 -10.67
C GLY A 399 -7.56 13.03 -9.95
N ARG A 400 -7.07 11.82 -10.25
CA ARG A 400 -7.41 10.57 -9.57
C ARG A 400 -6.17 9.89 -9.04
N ILE A 401 -6.35 9.04 -8.04
CA ILE A 401 -5.30 8.19 -7.48
C ILE A 401 -5.45 6.78 -8.03
N TYR A 402 -4.34 6.25 -8.53
CA TYR A 402 -4.20 4.87 -8.98
C TYR A 402 -3.16 4.17 -8.10
N TYR A 403 -3.38 2.89 -7.81
CA TYR A 403 -2.34 2.02 -7.30
C TYR A 403 -1.58 1.40 -8.46
N PHE A 404 -0.30 1.72 -8.57
CA PHE A 404 0.61 1.21 -9.60
C PHE A 404 1.44 0.03 -9.08
N THR A 405 1.61 -0.99 -9.92
CA THR A 405 2.66 -2.01 -9.76
C THR A 405 3.13 -2.53 -11.11
N GLY A 406 4.41 -2.87 -11.19
CA GLY A 406 4.92 -3.75 -12.25
C GLY A 406 4.44 -5.18 -12.00
N MET A 407 4.23 -5.93 -13.09
CA MET A 407 3.95 -7.36 -13.06
C MET A 407 5.15 -8.09 -13.67
N THR A 408 5.72 -9.03 -12.94
CA THR A 408 6.87 -9.83 -13.35
C THR A 408 6.53 -11.32 -13.30
N SER A 409 7.42 -12.14 -13.85
CA SER A 409 7.30 -13.58 -13.81
C SER A 409 7.37 -14.12 -12.38
N VAL A 410 6.71 -15.24 -12.13
CA VAL A 410 6.88 -15.99 -10.87
C VAL A 410 8.27 -16.63 -10.77
N ASN A 411 8.96 -16.83 -11.90
CA ASN A 411 10.31 -17.36 -11.94
C ASN A 411 11.33 -16.33 -11.43
N SER A 412 12.03 -16.65 -10.35
CA SER A 412 13.03 -15.77 -9.72
C SER A 412 14.22 -15.42 -10.62
N HIS A 413 14.49 -16.20 -11.66
CA HIS A 413 15.59 -15.93 -12.60
C HIS A 413 15.22 -14.90 -13.68
N GLN A 414 13.93 -14.55 -13.83
CA GLN A 414 13.47 -13.55 -14.78
C GLN A 414 13.35 -12.19 -14.07
N SER A 415 14.19 -11.24 -14.47
CA SER A 415 14.23 -9.87 -13.92
C SER A 415 13.67 -8.83 -14.89
N SER A 416 12.59 -9.21 -15.59
CA SER A 416 11.93 -8.38 -16.60
C SER A 416 10.44 -8.20 -16.30
N ILE A 417 9.93 -7.01 -16.55
CA ILE A 417 8.51 -6.68 -16.47
C ILE A 417 7.77 -7.32 -17.65
N LEU A 418 6.66 -7.99 -17.34
CA LEU A 418 5.71 -8.56 -18.30
C LEU A 418 4.55 -7.60 -18.61
N GLY A 419 4.29 -6.65 -17.73
CA GLY A 419 3.28 -5.61 -17.90
C GLY A 419 3.12 -4.75 -16.66
N TYR A 420 2.25 -3.76 -16.73
CA TYR A 420 1.94 -2.86 -15.62
C TYR A 420 0.47 -2.95 -15.25
N THR A 421 0.20 -2.82 -13.96
CA THR A 421 -1.15 -2.77 -13.44
C THR A 421 -1.37 -1.42 -12.77
N PHE A 422 -2.49 -0.79 -13.13
CA PHE A 422 -2.99 0.42 -12.48
C PHE A 422 -4.41 0.16 -12.00
N VAL A 423 -4.65 0.26 -10.70
CA VAL A 423 -5.99 0.09 -10.12
C VAL A 423 -6.51 1.46 -9.68
N ASP A 424 -7.62 1.91 -10.25
CA ASP A 424 -8.29 3.15 -9.83
C ASP A 424 -8.76 2.99 -8.37
N ALA A 425 -8.19 3.77 -7.44
CA ALA A 425 -8.46 3.67 -6.01
C ALA A 425 -9.90 4.04 -5.63
N ARG A 426 -10.64 4.71 -6.53
CA ARG A 426 -12.03 5.10 -6.34
C ARG A 426 -13.03 4.14 -6.97
N THR A 427 -12.72 3.54 -8.12
CA THR A 427 -13.67 2.65 -8.81
C THR A 427 -13.32 1.17 -8.71
N ASN A 428 -12.16 0.83 -8.13
CA ASN A 428 -11.60 -0.51 -8.11
C ASN A 428 -11.56 -1.18 -9.50
N THR A 429 -11.16 -0.41 -10.51
CA THR A 429 -11.01 -0.93 -11.88
C THR A 429 -9.53 -1.20 -12.14
N LEU A 430 -9.19 -2.46 -12.40
CA LEU A 430 -7.84 -2.92 -12.67
C LEU A 430 -7.54 -2.80 -14.16
N HIS A 431 -6.67 -1.87 -14.52
CA HIS A 431 -6.15 -1.71 -15.88
C HIS A 431 -4.80 -2.41 -16.00
N TYR A 432 -4.73 -3.46 -16.82
CA TYR A 432 -3.50 -4.17 -17.11
C TYR A 432 -2.99 -3.81 -18.50
N TYR A 433 -1.73 -3.40 -18.59
CA TYR A 433 -1.05 -3.05 -19.83
C TYR A 433 0.11 -4.01 -20.06
N ARG A 434 0.03 -4.82 -21.11
CA ARG A 434 1.10 -5.72 -21.49
C ARG A 434 2.31 -4.94 -22.00
N GLU A 435 3.48 -5.25 -21.45
CA GLU A 435 4.75 -4.71 -21.92
C GLU A 435 5.34 -5.63 -22.99
N GLN A 436 5.90 -5.01 -24.03
CA GLN A 436 6.53 -5.70 -25.16
C GLN A 436 8.00 -5.31 -25.17
N GLY A 437 8.85 -6.18 -24.66
CA GLY A 437 10.30 -5.95 -24.62
C GLY A 437 10.92 -6.37 -23.31
N ASN A 438 12.24 -6.20 -23.21
CA ASN A 438 12.97 -6.48 -21.99
C ASN A 438 13.01 -5.22 -21.11
N VAL A 439 11.94 -5.00 -20.34
CA VAL A 439 11.89 -3.86 -19.41
C VAL A 439 12.33 -4.28 -18.02
N MET A 440 13.23 -3.50 -17.43
CA MET A 440 13.78 -3.76 -16.11
C MET A 440 12.73 -3.59 -14.99
N THR A 441 12.79 -4.46 -13.97
CA THR A 441 11.94 -4.33 -12.76
C THR A 441 12.39 -3.17 -11.85
N PRO A 442 11.48 -2.58 -11.05
CA PRO A 442 11.83 -1.49 -10.14
C PRO A 442 12.87 -1.88 -9.08
N GLU A 443 12.91 -3.13 -8.61
CA GLU A 443 13.93 -3.61 -7.66
C GLU A 443 15.32 -3.58 -8.29
N ARG A 444 15.41 -3.99 -9.56
CA ARG A 444 16.66 -3.95 -10.31
C ARG A 444 17.07 -2.50 -10.59
N ALA A 445 16.12 -1.60 -10.85
CA ALA A 445 16.38 -0.18 -10.99
C ALA A 445 16.95 0.43 -9.68
N ILE A 446 16.34 0.11 -8.53
CA ILE A 446 16.84 0.51 -7.21
C ILE A 446 18.24 -0.06 -6.95
N SER A 447 18.44 -1.36 -7.21
CA SER A 447 19.73 -2.01 -7.02
C SER A 447 20.82 -1.39 -7.88
N TYR A 448 20.51 -1.02 -9.13
CA TYR A 448 21.46 -0.37 -10.03
C TYR A 448 21.80 1.04 -9.54
N ALA A 449 20.79 1.85 -9.20
CA ALA A 449 20.97 3.15 -8.58
C ALA A 449 21.85 3.06 -7.33
N GLN A 450 21.68 2.02 -6.52
CA GLN A 450 22.48 1.77 -5.31
C GLN A 450 23.86 1.17 -5.55
N GLN A 451 24.18 0.59 -6.70
CA GLN A 451 25.51 0.05 -6.96
C GLN A 451 26.41 1.10 -7.61
N ASP A 452 25.87 1.89 -8.53
CA ASP A 452 26.65 2.83 -9.34
C ASP A 452 26.85 4.21 -8.67
N ILE A 453 25.93 4.59 -7.77
CA ILE A 453 25.93 5.92 -7.11
C ILE A 453 26.55 5.85 -5.71
N ASN A 454 26.79 4.65 -5.15
CA ASN A 454 26.82 4.47 -3.70
C ASN A 454 28.18 4.13 -3.06
N PRO A 455 29.13 5.08 -3.02
CA PRO A 455 30.06 5.18 -1.89
C PRO A 455 29.42 5.81 -0.62
N GLN A 456 28.21 6.37 -0.71
CA GLN A 456 27.61 7.26 0.32
C GLN A 456 26.54 6.62 1.23
N ASN A 457 26.32 5.30 1.14
CA ASN A 457 25.36 4.52 1.92
C ASN A 457 23.86 4.95 1.82
N TYR A 458 23.37 5.42 0.66
CA TYR A 458 21.96 5.79 0.47
C TYR A 458 21.02 4.58 0.23
N LYS A 459 19.71 4.81 0.37
CA LYS A 459 18.62 3.84 0.11
C LYS A 459 17.68 4.35 -0.99
N GLY A 460 17.51 3.59 -2.06
CA GLY A 460 16.51 3.90 -3.09
C GLY A 460 15.11 3.51 -2.64
N THR A 461 14.13 4.37 -2.93
CA THR A 461 12.71 4.14 -2.66
C THR A 461 11.83 4.77 -3.74
N LEU A 462 10.54 4.43 -3.70
CA LEU A 462 9.48 4.98 -4.55
C LEU A 462 9.90 5.03 -6.03
N PRO A 463 10.20 3.88 -6.67
CA PRO A 463 10.51 3.83 -8.09
C PRO A 463 9.24 4.12 -8.89
N LEU A 464 9.18 5.30 -9.50
CA LEU A 464 8.06 5.73 -10.32
C LEU A 464 8.40 5.54 -11.80
N LEU A 465 7.45 4.98 -12.55
CA LEU A 465 7.62 4.79 -13.98
C LEU A 465 7.02 5.95 -14.75
N TYR A 466 7.84 6.58 -15.59
CA TYR A 466 7.45 7.67 -16.48
C TYR A 466 7.73 7.32 -17.93
N ARG A 467 7.04 8.01 -18.83
CA ARG A 467 7.36 7.99 -20.26
C ARG A 467 8.04 9.30 -20.62
N ILE A 468 9.36 9.25 -20.78
CA ILE A 468 10.21 10.41 -21.11
C ILE A 468 10.65 10.24 -22.55
N ASN A 469 10.29 11.19 -23.42
CA ASN A 469 10.56 11.11 -24.87
C ASN A 469 10.09 9.81 -25.55
N GLY A 470 9.01 9.21 -25.03
CA GLY A 470 8.44 7.96 -25.54
C GLY A 470 8.98 6.68 -24.90
N ASP A 471 10.12 6.75 -24.23
CA ASP A 471 10.79 5.62 -23.57
C ASP A 471 10.35 5.47 -22.10
N PRO A 472 10.11 4.24 -21.61
CA PRO A 472 9.87 3.99 -20.20
C PRO A 472 11.14 4.29 -19.39
N THR A 473 11.00 5.08 -18.33
CA THR A 473 12.10 5.54 -17.47
C THR A 473 11.70 5.45 -16.01
N TRP A 474 12.53 4.79 -15.21
CA TRP A 474 12.41 4.76 -13.75
C TRP A 474 12.97 6.04 -13.15
N VAL A 475 12.19 6.65 -12.26
CA VAL A 475 12.62 7.75 -11.40
C VAL A 475 12.65 7.22 -9.97
N VAL A 476 13.83 7.11 -9.40
CA VAL A 476 14.06 6.60 -8.05
C VAL A 476 14.44 7.76 -7.13
N SER A 477 13.83 7.82 -5.96
CA SER A 477 14.23 8.76 -4.90
C SER A 477 15.25 8.09 -4.00
N MET A 478 16.43 8.70 -3.86
CA MET A 478 17.48 8.22 -2.95
C MET A 478 17.37 8.96 -1.63
N LEU A 479 17.28 8.20 -0.55
CA LEU A 479 17.16 8.72 0.80
C LEU A 479 18.40 8.37 1.64
N ASP A 480 18.63 9.18 2.66
CA ASP A 480 19.48 8.80 3.78
C ASP A 480 18.96 7.53 4.48
N ARG A 481 19.85 6.63 4.88
CA ARG A 481 19.44 5.37 5.54
C ARG A 481 19.00 5.56 6.98
N ASP A 482 19.54 6.55 7.67
CA ASP A 482 19.34 6.72 9.10
C ASP A 482 18.11 7.58 9.38
N ASN A 483 17.92 8.66 8.62
CA ASN A 483 16.85 9.62 8.87
C ASN A 483 15.79 9.71 7.75
N ASN A 484 15.92 8.96 6.65
CA ASN A 484 15.02 8.99 5.48
C ASN A 484 14.88 10.37 4.81
N SER A 485 15.82 11.29 5.00
CA SER A 485 15.84 12.58 4.30
C SER A 485 16.13 12.36 2.81
N PHE A 486 15.47 13.13 1.96
CA PHE A 486 15.72 13.10 0.52
C PHE A 486 17.16 13.56 0.20
N MET A 487 17.84 12.81 -0.66
CA MET A 487 19.22 13.09 -1.06
C MET A 487 19.35 13.37 -2.55
N LYS A 488 18.94 12.43 -3.42
CA LYS A 488 19.16 12.52 -4.87
C LYS A 488 17.99 11.92 -5.66
N TYR A 489 17.74 12.45 -6.84
CA TYR A 489 16.96 11.78 -7.88
C TYR A 489 17.86 10.92 -8.75
N VAL A 490 17.33 9.78 -9.20
CA VAL A 490 17.98 8.92 -10.19
C VAL A 490 17.00 8.64 -11.31
N TYR A 491 17.32 9.13 -12.50
CA TYR A 491 16.58 8.84 -13.72
C TYR A 491 17.31 7.72 -14.45
N LEU A 492 16.63 6.62 -14.74
CA LEU A 492 17.22 5.42 -15.32
C LEU A 492 16.30 4.86 -16.39
N LYS A 493 16.77 4.80 -17.64
CA LYS A 493 16.00 4.20 -18.73
C LYS A 493 15.63 2.77 -18.32
N ALA A 494 14.37 2.39 -18.46
CA ALA A 494 13.86 1.10 -18.03
C ALA A 494 14.22 -0.04 -19.01
N ASP A 495 15.35 0.08 -19.72
CA ASP A 495 15.87 -0.96 -20.61
C ASP A 495 16.59 -2.05 -19.79
N GLY A 496 16.26 -3.31 -20.04
CA GLY A 496 16.91 -4.46 -19.42
C GLY A 496 18.33 -4.70 -19.93
N ASN A 497 18.74 -4.05 -21.03
CA ASN A 497 20.05 -4.21 -21.66
C ASN A 497 20.84 -2.89 -21.71
N ASN A 498 22.17 -2.95 -21.60
CA ASN A 498 23.11 -1.83 -21.76
C ASN A 498 22.78 -0.56 -20.96
N GLN A 499 23.06 -0.55 -19.66
CA GLN A 499 22.71 0.60 -18.78
C GLN A 499 23.76 1.71 -18.71
N SER A 500 24.99 1.45 -19.16
CA SER A 500 26.05 2.46 -19.19
C SER A 500 25.63 3.66 -20.04
N GLY A 501 25.61 4.85 -19.43
CA GLY A 501 25.25 6.11 -20.10
C GLY A 501 23.75 6.34 -20.31
N THR A 502 22.85 5.55 -19.72
CA THR A 502 21.38 5.77 -19.78
C THR A 502 20.78 6.06 -18.41
N TYR A 503 21.51 6.79 -17.59
CA TYR A 503 21.02 7.28 -16.31
C TYR A 503 21.60 8.66 -15.99
N ALA A 504 20.92 9.41 -15.13
CA ALA A 504 21.39 10.65 -14.55
C ALA A 504 21.05 10.72 -13.06
N VAL A 505 21.86 11.47 -12.32
CA VAL A 505 21.75 11.64 -10.87
C VAL A 505 21.90 13.11 -10.55
N GLY A 506 21.08 13.63 -9.65
CA GLY A 506 21.19 15.01 -9.20
C GLY A 506 20.26 15.34 -8.05
N ASP A 507 20.42 16.54 -7.50
CA ASP A 507 19.64 17.02 -6.35
C ASP A 507 18.28 17.57 -6.75
N ASP A 508 18.14 18.01 -8.00
CA ASP A 508 16.94 18.65 -8.53
C ASP A 508 16.34 17.83 -9.68
N ALA A 509 15.02 17.64 -9.66
CA ALA A 509 14.34 16.79 -10.63
C ALA A 509 14.46 17.33 -12.06
N GLN A 510 14.39 18.65 -12.24
CA GLN A 510 14.40 19.28 -13.56
C GLN A 510 15.78 19.24 -14.21
N SER A 511 16.82 19.62 -13.46
CA SER A 511 18.19 19.58 -13.97
C SER A 511 18.67 18.14 -14.20
N THR A 512 18.26 17.19 -13.34
CA THR A 512 18.56 15.77 -13.52
C THR A 512 17.86 15.18 -14.75
N LEU A 513 16.61 15.58 -15.00
CA LEU A 513 15.89 15.21 -16.22
C LEU A 513 16.62 15.73 -17.47
N ALA A 514 17.00 17.01 -17.50
CA ALA A 514 17.71 17.58 -18.64
C ALA A 514 19.04 16.84 -18.90
N LEU A 515 19.79 16.51 -17.84
CA LEU A 515 21.01 15.71 -17.93
C LEU A 515 20.73 14.28 -18.46
N PHE A 516 19.64 13.66 -18.02
CA PHE A 516 19.20 12.34 -18.51
C PHE A 516 18.90 12.37 -20.01
N GLU A 517 18.14 13.37 -20.46
CA GLU A 517 17.77 13.54 -21.87
C GLU A 517 19.01 13.78 -22.75
N GLN A 518 19.95 14.61 -22.29
CA GLN A 518 21.23 14.84 -22.96
C GLN A 518 22.01 13.53 -23.14
N ARG A 519 22.15 12.73 -22.07
CA ARG A 519 22.86 11.44 -22.10
C ARG A 519 22.18 10.44 -23.03
N LEU A 520 20.85 10.39 -23.01
CA LEU A 520 20.06 9.52 -23.87
C LEU A 520 20.22 9.89 -25.35
N GLY A 521 20.21 11.18 -25.69
CA GLY A 521 20.48 11.67 -27.04
C GLY A 521 21.89 11.34 -27.52
N ALA A 522 22.90 11.57 -26.67
CA ALA A 522 24.30 11.25 -26.97
C ALA A 522 24.52 9.75 -27.28
N LYS A 523 23.81 8.86 -26.59
CA LYS A 523 23.94 7.41 -26.80
C LYS A 523 23.16 6.89 -28.01
N THR A 524 22.01 7.48 -28.31
CA THR A 524 21.14 7.04 -29.42
C THR A 524 21.58 7.61 -30.77
N GLY A 525 22.52 8.56 -30.81
CA GLY A 525 22.88 9.29 -32.02
C GLY A 525 21.75 10.17 -32.55
N MET A 526 20.63 10.24 -31.82
CA MET A 526 19.55 11.19 -32.07
C MET A 526 19.95 12.49 -31.41
N SER A 527 20.28 13.49 -32.24
CA SER A 527 20.20 14.89 -31.87
C SER A 527 18.90 15.09 -31.09
N THR A 528 19.02 15.42 -29.80
CA THR A 528 17.89 15.82 -28.98
C THR A 528 17.13 16.88 -29.77
N GLY A 529 15.83 16.64 -29.99
CA GLY A 529 14.98 17.56 -30.72
C GLY A 529 15.22 18.97 -30.19
N LYS A 530 15.67 19.85 -31.08
CA LYS A 530 16.02 21.25 -30.84
C LYS A 530 15.22 21.87 -29.69
N VAL A 531 15.76 21.83 -28.47
CA VAL A 531 15.51 22.91 -27.51
C VAL A 531 16.01 24.15 -28.23
N GLY A 532 15.13 25.14 -28.46
CA GLY A 532 15.34 26.24 -29.41
C GLY A 532 16.72 26.88 -29.33
N GLU A 533 17.68 26.29 -30.04
CA GLU A 533 19.05 26.76 -30.07
C GLU A 533 19.07 28.07 -30.84
N LYS A 534 19.37 29.17 -30.17
CA LYS A 534 19.61 30.43 -30.84
C LYS A 534 21.06 30.45 -31.30
N THR A 535 21.29 30.88 -32.53
CA THR A 535 22.63 31.23 -33.00
C THR A 535 23.01 32.54 -32.35
N ILE A 536 24.10 32.51 -31.57
CA ILE A 536 24.64 33.65 -30.84
C ILE A 536 26.03 33.92 -31.42
N SER A 537 26.31 35.19 -31.68
CA SER A 537 27.61 35.64 -32.14
C SER A 537 28.00 36.90 -31.38
N GLY A 538 29.26 37.00 -30.98
CA GLY A 538 29.74 38.15 -30.22
C GLY A 538 31.24 38.15 -30.00
N THR A 539 31.70 39.16 -29.28
CA THR A 539 33.09 39.27 -28.84
C THR A 539 33.18 38.94 -27.37
N ILE A 540 34.10 38.05 -27.00
CA ILE A 540 34.29 37.64 -25.62
C ILE A 540 34.81 38.83 -24.81
N GLN A 541 34.14 39.14 -23.71
CA GLN A 541 34.55 40.14 -22.72
C GLN A 541 35.47 39.53 -21.66
N ARG A 542 35.14 38.33 -21.18
CA ARG A 542 35.89 37.66 -20.12
C ARG A 542 35.78 36.14 -20.25
N VAL A 543 36.84 35.45 -19.86
CA VAL A 543 36.92 33.98 -19.77
C VAL A 543 37.31 33.61 -18.35
N ALA A 544 36.75 32.52 -17.83
CA ALA A 544 37.11 31.90 -16.57
C ALA A 544 37.22 30.38 -16.76
N LYS A 545 38.16 29.76 -16.06
CA LYS A 545 38.36 28.31 -16.05
C LYS A 545 38.21 27.83 -14.60
N PRO A 546 36.99 27.52 -14.15
CA PRO A 546 36.76 27.11 -12.78
C PRO A 546 37.41 25.75 -12.46
N ASP A 547 37.52 24.86 -13.45
CA ASP A 547 38.18 23.56 -13.35
C ASP A 547 38.76 23.12 -14.71
N ASP A 548 39.36 21.92 -14.75
CA ASP A 548 39.96 21.36 -15.97
C ASP A 548 38.92 20.90 -17.02
N LYS A 549 37.64 20.81 -16.62
CA LYS A 549 36.55 20.24 -17.42
C LYS A 549 35.66 21.30 -18.06
N THR A 550 35.77 22.56 -17.64
CA THR A 550 34.84 23.62 -17.99
C THR A 550 35.55 24.93 -18.34
N ILE A 551 35.15 25.54 -19.45
CA ILE A 551 35.54 26.92 -19.80
C ILE A 551 34.28 27.79 -19.81
N LEU A 552 34.25 28.83 -18.97
CA LEU A 552 33.18 29.81 -18.89
C LEU A 552 33.56 31.09 -19.61
N PHE A 553 32.64 31.72 -20.33
CA PHE A 553 32.87 33.02 -20.94
C PHE A 553 31.61 33.89 -21.01
N ILE A 554 31.82 35.21 -21.13
CA ILE A 554 30.75 36.22 -21.26
C ILE A 554 31.04 37.06 -22.50
N LEU A 555 30.02 37.42 -23.27
CA LEU A 555 30.13 38.28 -24.45
C LEU A 555 29.93 39.76 -24.07
N LYS A 556 30.51 40.68 -24.86
CA LYS A 556 30.28 42.12 -24.67
C LYS A 556 28.79 42.46 -24.87
N ASN A 557 28.25 43.24 -23.94
CA ASN A 557 26.83 43.66 -23.92
C ASN A 557 25.84 42.49 -23.77
N ASP A 558 26.30 41.37 -23.21
CA ASP A 558 25.50 40.20 -22.89
C ASP A 558 25.72 39.83 -21.42
N SER A 559 24.66 39.60 -20.66
CA SER A 559 24.72 39.21 -19.25
C SER A 559 24.79 37.70 -19.05
N HIS A 560 24.59 36.90 -20.10
CA HIS A 560 24.62 35.45 -20.02
C HIS A 560 26.04 34.90 -19.86
N VAL A 561 26.17 33.85 -19.03
CA VAL A 561 27.39 33.07 -18.87
C VAL A 561 27.28 31.84 -19.76
N TYR A 562 28.27 31.63 -20.63
CA TYR A 562 28.33 30.51 -21.56
C TYR A 562 29.37 29.49 -21.10
N ALA A 563 29.04 28.20 -21.15
CA ALA A 563 29.91 27.12 -20.72
C ALA A 563 30.29 26.16 -21.87
N LEU A 564 31.58 25.86 -22.00
CA LEU A 564 32.14 24.82 -22.87
C LEU A 564 32.59 23.62 -22.00
N ASP A 565 32.18 22.42 -22.39
CA ASP A 565 32.60 21.16 -21.79
C ASP A 565 33.86 20.63 -22.50
N THR A 566 35.01 20.69 -21.85
CA THR A 566 36.29 20.25 -22.42
C THR A 566 36.39 18.73 -22.54
N SER A 567 35.49 17.97 -21.92
CA SER A 567 35.43 16.51 -22.01
C SER A 567 34.60 16.00 -23.20
N SER A 568 33.95 16.91 -23.94
CA SER A 568 33.17 16.59 -25.14
C SER A 568 34.06 16.11 -26.28
N LYS A 569 33.57 15.15 -27.08
CA LYS A 569 34.26 14.64 -28.28
C LYS A 569 34.44 15.68 -29.38
N ASP A 570 33.57 16.70 -29.39
CA ASP A 570 33.61 17.78 -30.38
C ASP A 570 34.50 18.95 -29.96
N PHE A 571 35.06 18.90 -28.74
CA PHE A 571 35.97 19.93 -28.23
C PHE A 571 37.29 19.89 -29.01
N LYS A 572 37.72 21.05 -29.52
CA LYS A 572 39.01 21.18 -30.21
C LYS A 572 40.06 21.65 -29.23
N PRO A 573 41.28 21.07 -29.19
CA PRO A 573 42.35 21.55 -28.32
C PRO A 573 42.66 23.04 -28.47
N THR A 574 42.41 23.61 -29.65
CA THR A 574 42.55 25.05 -29.93
C THR A 574 41.58 25.92 -29.13
N GLU A 575 40.41 25.41 -28.77
CA GLU A 575 39.40 26.11 -27.94
C GLU A 575 39.88 26.29 -26.50
N GLN A 576 40.94 25.58 -26.07
CA GLN A 576 41.55 25.80 -24.77
C GLN A 576 42.27 27.16 -24.67
N PHE A 577 42.57 27.80 -25.80
CA PHE A 577 43.20 29.12 -25.89
C PHE A 577 42.19 30.27 -26.02
N LEU A 578 40.91 30.01 -25.76
CA LEU A 578 39.87 31.04 -25.73
C LEU A 578 40.27 32.19 -24.81
N GLN A 579 40.20 33.42 -25.30
CA GLN A 579 40.57 34.61 -24.53
C GLN A 579 39.64 35.80 -24.77
N ALA A 580 39.75 36.80 -23.89
CA ALA A 580 39.03 38.06 -24.07
C ALA A 580 39.45 38.75 -25.38
N GLY A 581 38.46 39.23 -26.14
CA GLY A 581 38.65 39.82 -27.47
C GLY A 581 38.40 38.88 -28.64
N ASP A 582 38.27 37.57 -28.40
CA ASP A 582 37.96 36.60 -29.45
C ASP A 582 36.54 36.79 -30.00
N LYS A 583 36.39 36.64 -31.32
CA LYS A 583 35.10 36.65 -32.01
C LYS A 583 34.60 35.24 -32.17
N VAL A 584 33.45 34.96 -31.56
CA VAL A 584 32.88 33.62 -31.53
C VAL A 584 31.47 33.58 -32.08
N SER A 585 31.11 32.46 -32.68
CA SER A 585 29.76 32.13 -33.12
C SER A 585 29.43 30.70 -32.73
N PHE A 586 28.27 30.49 -32.13
CA PHE A 586 27.85 29.18 -31.63
C PHE A 586 26.33 29.12 -31.48
N LYS A 587 25.83 27.92 -31.20
CA LYS A 587 24.47 27.72 -30.74
C LYS A 587 24.45 27.41 -29.25
N ALA A 588 23.50 27.98 -28.53
CA ALA A 588 23.28 27.72 -27.12
C ALA A 588 21.79 27.51 -26.83
N THR A 589 21.49 26.72 -25.80
CA THR A 589 20.14 26.51 -25.31
C THR A 589 19.65 27.75 -24.56
N ALA A 590 18.41 28.17 -24.83
CA ALA A 590 17.82 29.32 -24.16
C ALA A 590 17.57 29.01 -22.67
N THR A 591 18.26 29.70 -21.79
CA THR A 591 17.98 29.73 -20.35
C THR A 591 16.92 30.81 -20.05
N ALA A 592 16.01 30.53 -19.10
CA ALA A 592 14.89 31.41 -18.76
C ALA A 592 15.27 32.61 -17.87
N SER A 593 16.55 32.80 -17.57
CA SER A 593 17.07 33.83 -16.66
C SER A 593 18.36 34.43 -17.22
N ASP A 594 18.46 35.77 -17.16
CA ASP A 594 19.60 36.57 -17.64
C ASP A 594 20.91 36.30 -16.89
N THR A 595 20.90 35.46 -15.86
CA THR A 595 22.05 35.09 -15.01
C THR A 595 22.33 33.58 -14.98
N ALA A 596 21.62 32.77 -15.75
CA ALA A 596 21.78 31.30 -15.76
C ALA A 596 22.83 30.85 -16.79
N GLU A 597 23.64 29.85 -16.41
CA GLU A 597 24.66 29.26 -17.29
C GLU A 597 24.01 28.58 -18.50
N ALA A 598 24.38 29.03 -19.70
CA ALA A 598 23.93 28.46 -20.97
C ALA A 598 24.98 27.49 -21.52
N SER A 599 24.58 26.25 -21.81
CA SER A 599 25.46 25.26 -22.42
C SER A 599 25.66 25.55 -23.90
N VAL A 600 26.91 25.57 -24.35
CA VAL A 600 27.29 25.84 -25.73
C VAL A 600 27.44 24.55 -26.52
N SER A 601 26.79 24.49 -27.69
CA SER A 601 26.90 23.37 -28.62
C SER A 601 28.24 23.42 -29.38
N LEU A 602 29.20 22.62 -28.91
CA LEU A 602 30.58 22.56 -29.44
C LEU A 602 30.67 22.21 -30.93
N SER A 603 29.75 21.37 -31.43
CA SER A 603 29.66 21.06 -32.87
C SER A 603 29.46 22.30 -33.77
N THR A 604 28.94 23.39 -33.20
CA THR A 604 28.68 24.65 -33.90
C THR A 604 29.64 25.78 -33.52
N PHE A 605 30.54 25.53 -32.56
CA PHE A 605 31.43 26.53 -32.03
C PHE A 605 32.50 26.92 -33.06
N LYS A 606 32.58 28.22 -33.33
CA LYS A 606 33.59 28.82 -34.20
C LYS A 606 34.22 29.98 -33.47
N ASN A 607 35.55 30.00 -33.45
CA ASN A 607 36.34 31.15 -33.02
C ASN A 607 37.08 31.70 -34.25
N ASP A 608 36.58 32.82 -34.77
CA ASP A 608 37.11 33.46 -35.98
C ASP A 608 38.44 34.18 -35.72
N SER A 609 38.80 34.39 -34.45
CA SER A 609 40.07 34.98 -34.02
C SER A 609 41.21 33.96 -33.96
N LEU A 610 40.90 32.66 -33.84
CA LEU A 610 41.89 31.58 -33.80
C LEU A 610 42.11 30.99 -35.20
N LYS A 611 42.97 31.66 -35.99
CA LYS A 611 43.47 31.09 -37.26
C LYS A 611 44.71 30.25 -36.98
N VAL A 612 44.54 28.95 -36.83
CA VAL A 612 45.66 28.01 -36.91
C VAL A 612 45.95 27.79 -38.40
N LYS A 613 47.12 28.24 -38.86
CA LYS A 613 47.61 27.98 -40.22
C LYS A 613 48.13 26.55 -40.33
#